data_AF-W7M346-F1
#
_entry.id   AF-W7M346-F1
#
_cell.length_a   1.000
_cell.length_b   1.000
_cell.length_c   1.000
_cell.angle_alpha   90.00
_cell.angle_beta   90.00
_cell.angle_gamma   90.00
#
_symmetry.space_group_name_H-M   'P 1'
#
loop_
_entity.id
_entity.type
_entity.pdbx_description
1 polymer ?
#
loop_
_entity_poly.entity_id
_entity_poly.type
_entity_poly.pdbx_seq_one_letter_code
_entity_poly.pdbx_strand_id
1 'polypeptide(L)'
;MKAKKRTATLYGPRTMKIQRQPHILDPDTLDSILGNIWTKVANCLLKLSQLTFPRIRSLLQASKDKYEVAGRPVTLNMTEMVRLAHIPRIILPLESQDYKVADEWYTVLA
;
A
#
# COMPACT_ATOMS: atom_id res chain seq x y z
N MET A 1 36.10 -18.87 -26.10
CA MET A 1 34.72 -18.77 -25.58
C MET A 1 34.65 -17.54 -24.65
N LYS A 2 33.97 -16.46 -25.05
CA LYS A 2 33.88 -15.22 -24.25
C LYS A 2 32.51 -15.15 -23.56
N ALA A 3 32.49 -15.28 -22.23
CA ALA A 3 31.28 -15.15 -21.43
C ALA A 3 30.87 -13.68 -21.30
N LYS A 4 29.71 -13.35 -21.86
CA LYS A 4 29.07 -12.03 -21.83
C LYS A 4 28.46 -11.79 -20.44
N LYS A 5 29.15 -11.07 -19.58
CA LYS A 5 28.59 -10.61 -18.29
C LYS A 5 27.52 -9.55 -18.59
N ARG A 6 26.25 -9.90 -18.37
CA ARG A 6 25.12 -8.98 -18.41
C ARG A 6 25.07 -8.23 -17.07
N THR A 7 25.53 -6.99 -17.06
CA THR A 7 25.32 -6.04 -15.96
C THR A 7 23.87 -5.55 -16.01
N ALA A 8 23.06 -6.02 -15.09
CA ALA A 8 21.72 -5.50 -14.85
C ALA A 8 21.82 -4.27 -13.94
N THR A 9 21.90 -3.08 -14.53
CA THR A 9 21.58 -1.83 -13.82
C THR A 9 20.06 -1.74 -13.68
N LEU A 10 19.53 -2.38 -12.65
CA LEU A 10 18.17 -2.12 -12.18
C LEU A 10 18.23 -0.91 -11.25
N TYR A 11 17.41 0.10 -11.56
CA TYR A 11 17.20 1.35 -10.80
C TYR A 11 18.33 2.39 -10.87
N GLY A 12 18.23 3.27 -11.87
CA GLY A 12 18.73 4.64 -11.70
C GLY A 12 17.88 5.38 -10.66
N PRO A 13 18.44 6.34 -9.90
CA PRO A 13 17.68 7.10 -8.92
C PRO A 13 16.58 7.88 -9.65
N ARG A 14 15.32 7.51 -9.43
CA ARG A 14 14.18 8.32 -9.86
C ARG A 14 14.15 9.53 -8.91
N THR A 15 14.95 10.54 -9.21
CA THR A 15 14.85 11.87 -8.58
C THR A 15 13.62 12.57 -9.14
N MET A 16 12.43 12.03 -8.83
CA MET A 16 11.24 12.87 -8.81
C MET A 16 11.49 13.88 -7.71
N LYS A 17 11.90 15.10 -8.07
CA LYS A 17 11.82 16.25 -7.20
C LYS A 17 10.34 16.40 -6.83
N ILE A 18 9.94 15.77 -5.73
CA ILE A 18 8.66 16.02 -5.10
C ILE A 18 8.79 17.45 -4.58
N GLN A 19 8.39 18.42 -5.40
CA GLN A 19 8.12 19.75 -4.89
C GLN A 19 7.02 19.55 -3.85
N ARG A 20 7.39 19.72 -2.57
CA ARG A 20 6.46 19.73 -1.44
C ARG A 20 5.65 21.02 -1.51
N GLN A 21 4.92 21.23 -2.60
CA GLN A 21 3.84 22.19 -2.59
C GLN A 21 2.71 21.55 -1.79
N PRO A 22 2.17 22.24 -0.77
CA PRO A 22 0.98 21.75 -0.09
C PRO A 22 -0.11 21.53 -1.15
N HIS A 23 -0.74 20.37 -1.13
CA HIS A 23 -1.91 20.09 -1.95
C HIS A 23 -3.08 20.91 -1.39
N ILE A 24 -3.15 22.19 -1.77
CA ILE A 24 -4.22 23.10 -1.38
C ILE A 24 -5.40 22.82 -2.32
N LEU A 25 -6.56 22.52 -1.73
CA LEU A 25 -7.81 22.40 -2.48
C LEU A 25 -8.19 23.77 -3.02
N ASP A 26 -8.55 23.83 -4.30
CA ASP A 26 -9.06 25.05 -4.92
C ASP A 26 -10.53 25.24 -4.51
N PRO A 27 -10.85 26.26 -3.69
CA PRO A 27 -12.22 26.51 -3.23
C PRO A 27 -13.13 27.00 -4.35
N ASP A 28 -12.57 27.53 -5.44
CA ASP A 28 -13.33 28.09 -6.57
C ASP A 28 -13.54 27.07 -7.70
N THR A 29 -13.40 25.77 -7.38
CA THR A 29 -13.64 24.68 -8.34
C THR A 29 -15.10 24.66 -8.79
N LEU A 30 -15.33 24.58 -10.10
CA LEU A 30 -16.68 24.43 -10.66
C LEU A 30 -17.37 23.15 -10.13
N ASP A 31 -18.63 23.28 -9.73
CA ASP A 31 -19.45 22.14 -9.25
C ASP A 31 -19.48 20.95 -10.21
N SER A 32 -19.44 21.21 -11.52
CA SER A 32 -19.39 20.16 -12.55
C SER A 32 -18.10 19.36 -12.51
N ILE A 33 -16.96 20.00 -12.22
CA ILE A 33 -15.67 19.33 -12.06
C ILE A 33 -15.68 18.52 -10.77
N LEU A 34 -16.14 19.13 -9.68
CA LEU A 34 -16.24 18.48 -8.37
C LEU A 34 -17.14 17.23 -8.43
N GLY A 35 -18.32 17.35 -9.04
CA GLY A 35 -19.25 16.24 -9.26
C GLY A 35 -18.64 15.11 -10.08
N ASN A 36 -17.88 15.43 -11.13
CA ASN A 36 -17.19 14.43 -11.94
C ASN A 36 -16.10 13.69 -11.15
N ILE A 37 -15.35 14.38 -10.30
CA ILE A 37 -14.34 13.76 -9.43
C ILE A 37 -15.01 12.84 -8.43
N TRP A 38 -16.03 13.32 -7.72
CA TRP A 38 -16.76 12.52 -6.75
C TRP A 38 -17.45 11.31 -7.37
N THR A 39 -17.99 11.44 -8.58
CA THR A 39 -18.56 10.29 -9.31
C THR A 39 -17.49 9.22 -9.57
N LYS A 40 -16.28 9.60 -9.96
CA LYS A 40 -15.17 8.64 -10.14
C LYS A 40 -14.79 7.97 -8.81
N VAL A 41 -14.68 8.74 -7.73
CA VAL A 41 -14.37 8.23 -6.39
C VAL A 41 -15.46 7.27 -5.91
N ALA A 42 -16.73 7.65 -6.02
CA ALA A 42 -17.88 6.82 -5.65
C ALA A 42 -17.89 5.50 -6.42
N ASN A 43 -17.64 5.54 -7.74
CA ASN A 43 -17.53 4.32 -8.55
C ASN A 43 -16.37 3.43 -8.11
N CYS A 44 -15.23 4.00 -7.74
CA CYS A 44 -14.11 3.22 -7.20
C CYS A 44 -14.47 2.59 -5.85
N LEU A 45 -15.06 3.35 -4.93
CA LEU A 45 -15.48 2.85 -3.62
C LEU A 45 -16.53 1.74 -3.73
N LEU A 46 -17.51 1.90 -4.63
CA LEU A 46 -18.53 0.90 -4.89
C LEU A 46 -17.93 -0.40 -5.45
N LYS A 47 -16.98 -0.29 -6.39
CA LYS A 47 -16.25 -1.47 -6.88
C LYS A 47 -15.47 -2.15 -5.76
N LEU A 48 -14.77 -1.37 -4.92
CA LEU A 48 -13.99 -1.91 -3.80
C LEU A 48 -14.87 -2.58 -2.74
N SER A 49 -16.07 -2.05 -2.46
CA SER A 49 -16.99 -2.64 -1.47
C SER A 49 -17.58 -3.96 -1.91
N GLN A 50 -17.63 -4.22 -3.22
CA GLN A 50 -18.13 -5.47 -3.78
C GLN A 50 -17.04 -6.56 -3.86
N LEU A 51 -15.77 -6.21 -3.66
CA LEU A 51 -14.70 -7.18 -3.68
C LEU A 51 -14.78 -8.08 -2.45
N THR A 52 -14.93 -9.37 -2.68
CA THR A 52 -14.81 -10.39 -1.64
C THR A 52 -13.39 -10.93 -1.64
N PHE A 53 -12.69 -10.73 -0.53
CA PHE A 53 -11.36 -11.29 -0.32
C PHE A 53 -11.46 -12.49 0.62
N PRO A 54 -11.05 -13.69 0.19
CA PRO A 54 -11.15 -14.88 1.04
C PRO A 54 -10.16 -14.86 2.21
N ARG A 55 -9.15 -13.97 2.18
CA ARG A 55 -8.11 -13.80 3.20
C ARG A 55 -7.70 -12.34 3.31
N ILE A 56 -7.34 -11.94 4.52
CA ILE A 56 -6.76 -10.64 4.88
C ILE A 56 -5.24 -10.73 4.69
N ARG A 57 -4.71 -9.89 3.80
CA ARG A 57 -3.29 -9.76 3.47
C ARG A 57 -3.01 -8.33 3.01
N SER A 58 -1.74 -7.94 2.92
CA SER A 58 -1.36 -6.63 2.38
C SER A 58 -1.37 -6.63 0.85
N LEU A 59 -1.55 -5.44 0.26
CA LEU A 59 -1.25 -5.20 -1.14
C LEU A 59 0.27 -4.98 -1.27
N LEU A 60 0.93 -5.72 -2.15
CA LEU A 60 2.34 -5.58 -2.48
C LEU A 60 2.46 -5.17 -3.94
N GLN A 61 3.25 -4.13 -4.23
CA GLN A 61 3.59 -3.78 -5.60
C GLN A 61 4.67 -4.76 -6.11
N ALA A 62 4.28 -5.73 -6.92
CA ALA A 62 5.19 -6.71 -7.51
C ALA A 62 5.97 -6.13 -8.71
N SER A 63 5.37 -5.20 -9.46
CA SER A 63 6.03 -4.45 -10.53
C SER A 63 5.38 -3.09 -10.75
N LYS A 64 5.91 -2.27 -11.67
CA LYS A 64 5.49 -0.88 -11.91
C LYS A 64 3.97 -0.71 -12.02
N ASP A 65 3.28 -1.69 -12.59
CA ASP A 65 1.82 -1.67 -12.80
C ASP A 65 1.15 -2.98 -12.34
N LYS A 66 1.85 -3.81 -11.55
CA LYS A 66 1.31 -5.08 -11.04
C LYS A 66 1.30 -5.08 -9.52
N TYR A 67 0.13 -5.33 -8.97
CA TYR A 67 -0.09 -5.50 -7.55
C TYR A 67 -0.51 -6.94 -7.27
N GLU A 68 0.03 -7.49 -6.20
CA GLU A 68 -0.29 -8.81 -5.71
C GLU A 68 -0.75 -8.71 -4.26
N VAL A 69 -1.59 -9.63 -3.84
CA VAL A 69 -2.04 -9.72 -2.46
C VAL A 69 -1.04 -10.62 -1.71
N ALA A 70 -0.09 -10.00 -1.01
CA ALA A 70 1.03 -10.66 -0.36
C ALA A 70 1.53 -9.84 0.85
N GLY A 71 2.21 -10.49 1.79
CA GLY A 71 2.67 -9.82 3.00
C GLY A 71 1.64 -9.81 4.13
N ARG A 72 2.11 -9.56 5.35
CA ARG A 72 1.28 -9.25 6.51
C ARG A 72 0.65 -7.86 6.33
N PRO A 73 -0.61 -7.64 6.73
CA PRO A 73 -1.14 -6.29 6.89
C PRO A 73 -0.22 -5.48 7.83
N VAL A 74 0.04 -4.21 7.54
CA VAL A 74 0.78 -3.33 8.46
C VAL A 74 -0.18 -2.26 8.94
N THR A 75 -0.65 -2.39 10.17
CA THR A 75 -1.52 -1.39 10.78
C THR A 75 -0.71 -0.21 11.30
N LEU A 76 -1.40 0.92 11.56
CA LEU A 76 -0.79 2.07 12.22
C LEU A 76 -0.18 1.66 13.55
N ASN A 77 -0.89 0.88 14.38
CA ASN A 77 -0.38 0.39 15.66
C ASN A 77 0.93 -0.39 15.52
N MET A 78 1.06 -1.28 14.53
CA MET A 78 2.34 -1.97 14.28
C MET A 78 3.47 -1.02 13.92
N THR A 79 3.15 -0.01 13.10
CA THR A 79 4.12 1.01 12.70
C THR A 79 4.60 1.80 13.92
N GLU A 80 3.68 2.19 14.79
CA GLU A 80 3.99 2.93 16.01
C GLU A 80 4.71 2.07 17.05
N MET A 81 4.42 0.77 17.18
CA MET A 81 5.22 -0.13 18.03
C MET A 81 6.68 -0.20 17.60
N VAL A 82 6.93 -0.28 16.29
CA VAL A 82 8.31 -0.29 15.76
C VAL A 82 8.98 1.07 15.92
N ARG A 83 8.26 2.17 15.65
CA ARG A 83 8.83 3.53 15.62
C ARG A 83 8.97 4.16 17.00
N LEU A 84 7.96 4.05 17.86
CA LEU A 84 7.90 4.71 19.16
C LEU A 84 8.37 3.78 20.28
N ALA A 85 7.88 2.54 20.29
CA ALA A 85 8.21 1.57 21.34
C ALA A 85 9.49 0.77 21.04
N HIS A 86 10.16 1.02 19.91
CA HIS A 86 11.39 0.34 19.49
C HIS A 86 11.27 -1.19 19.46
N ILE A 87 10.06 -1.71 19.22
CA ILE A 87 9.81 -3.15 19.13
C ILE A 87 10.52 -3.69 17.88
N PRO A 88 11.38 -4.71 18.02
CA PRO A 88 12.01 -5.36 16.87
C PRO A 88 10.97 -5.94 15.92
N ARG A 89 11.14 -5.70 14.62
CA ARG A 89 10.21 -6.14 13.56
C ARG A 89 10.03 -7.66 13.49
N ILE A 90 10.97 -8.43 14.05
CA ILE A 90 10.92 -9.89 14.15
C ILE A 90 9.84 -10.40 15.12
N ILE A 91 9.40 -9.56 16.07
CA ILE A 91 8.34 -9.89 17.03
C ILE A 91 6.95 -9.73 16.38
N LEU A 92 6.86 -8.92 15.32
CA LEU A 92 5.62 -8.82 14.55
C LEU A 92 5.34 -10.14 13.82
N PRO A 93 4.07 -10.39 13.45
CA PRO A 93 3.70 -11.54 12.65
C PRO A 93 4.59 -11.70 11.41
N LEU A 94 4.77 -12.95 10.96
CA LEU A 94 5.58 -13.24 9.79
C LEU A 94 4.96 -12.60 8.53
N GLU A 95 5.79 -12.12 7.61
CA GLU A 95 5.28 -11.48 6.38
C GLU A 95 4.49 -12.44 5.48
N SER A 96 4.76 -13.75 5.54
CA SER A 96 4.00 -14.73 4.78
C SER A 96 2.63 -15.07 5.39
N GLN A 97 2.37 -14.66 6.63
CA GLN A 97 1.15 -15.00 7.35
C GLN A 97 -0.07 -14.38 6.69
N ASP A 98 -1.13 -15.17 6.54
CA ASP A 98 -2.45 -14.71 6.16
C ASP A 98 -3.50 -15.07 7.20
N TYR A 99 -4.60 -14.33 7.17
CA TYR A 99 -5.67 -14.42 8.16
C TYR A 99 -6.99 -14.56 7.43
N LYS A 100 -7.88 -15.45 7.87
CA LYS A 100 -9.20 -15.62 7.26
C LYS A 100 -10.19 -14.59 7.77
N VAL A 101 -10.06 -14.21 9.04
CA VAL A 101 -10.97 -13.30 9.74
C VAL A 101 -10.17 -12.23 10.48
N ALA A 102 -10.74 -11.04 10.66
CA ALA A 102 -10.08 -9.94 11.36
C ALA A 102 -9.74 -10.26 12.82
N ASP A 103 -10.51 -11.13 13.47
CA ASP A 103 -10.26 -11.58 14.85
C ASP A 103 -8.92 -12.32 14.97
N GLU A 104 -8.64 -13.25 14.05
CA GLU A 104 -7.35 -13.94 13.95
C GLU A 104 -6.20 -12.93 13.75
N TRP A 105 -6.45 -11.82 13.07
CA TRP A 105 -5.45 -10.78 12.88
C TRP A 105 -5.18 -9.99 14.17
N TYR A 106 -6.23 -9.53 14.86
CA TYR A 106 -6.10 -8.72 16.07
C TYR A 106 -5.54 -9.52 17.25
N THR A 107 -5.80 -10.82 17.33
CA THR A 107 -5.26 -11.69 18.37
C THR A 107 -3.74 -11.89 18.30
N VAL A 108 -3.12 -11.86 17.10
CA VAL A 108 -1.64 -11.91 16.99
C VAL A 108 -0.99 -10.55 17.31
N LEU A 109 -1.79 -9.50 17.47
CA LEU A 109 -1.35 -8.15 17.80
C LEU A 109 -1.52 -7.76 19.27
N ALA A 110 -2.36 -8.49 20.00
CA ALA A 110 -2.69 -8.27 21.41
C ALA A 110 -1.68 -8.98 22.32
#